data_AF-A0A0N0K3G0-F1
#
_entry.id   AF-A0A0N0K3G0-F1
#
_cell.length_a   1.000
_cell.length_b   1.000
_cell.length_c   1.000
_cell.angle_alpha   90.00
_cell.angle_beta   90.00
_cell.angle_gamma   90.00
#
_symmetry.space_group_name_H-M   'P 1'
#
loop_
_entity.id
_entity.type
_entity.pdbx_description
1 polymer ?
#
loop_
_entity_poly.entity_id
_entity_poly.type
_entity_poly.pdbx_seq_one_letter_code
_entity_poly.pdbx_strand_id
1 'polypeptide(L)' 'MRVLAAVQTDGLDAVEAAIREALDAGAASDEVILNILARYREPATDRPLDVVVDLKLSHPPIADCARYDTVRGLDAAA' A
#
# COMPACT_ATOMS: atom_id res chain seq x y z
N MET A 1 -12.48 -16.81 12.92
CA MET A 1 -13.20 -15.79 13.72
C MET A 1 -12.56 -14.40 13.69
N ARG A 2 -11.65 -14.07 12.75
CA ARG A 2 -10.91 -12.79 12.76
C ARG A 2 -11.81 -11.57 12.54
N VAL A 3 -12.74 -11.66 11.57
CA VAL A 3 -13.69 -10.58 11.25
C VAL A 3 -14.61 -10.28 12.44
N LEU A 4 -15.18 -11.31 13.08
CA LEU A 4 -16.05 -11.12 14.25
C LEU A 4 -15.30 -10.54 15.45
N ALA A 5 -14.01 -10.88 15.62
CA ALA A 5 -13.20 -10.32 16.69
C ALA A 5 -12.98 -8.80 16.54
N ALA A 6 -12.95 -8.28 15.30
CA ALA A 6 -12.79 -6.86 14.99
C ALA A 6 -13.99 -6.00 15.42
N VAL A 7 -15.17 -6.60 15.67
CA VAL A 7 -16.34 -5.87 16.19
C VAL A 7 -16.04 -5.18 17.52
N GLN A 8 -15.15 -5.74 18.34
CA GLN A 8 -14.75 -5.14 19.61
C GLN A 8 -13.93 -3.85 19.45
N THR A 9 -13.22 -3.70 18.33
CA THR A 9 -12.36 -2.53 18.06
C THR A 9 -13.04 -1.52 17.16
N ASP A 10 -13.71 -1.99 16.11
CA ASP A 10 -14.23 -1.15 15.02
C ASP A 10 -15.75 -0.92 15.12
N GLY A 11 -16.44 -1.70 15.94
CA GLY A 11 -17.90 -1.69 16.05
C GLY A 11 -18.58 -2.51 14.95
N LEU A 12 -19.86 -2.84 15.19
CA LEU A 12 -20.63 -3.71 14.29
C LEU A 12 -20.89 -3.05 12.93
N ASP A 13 -21.25 -1.76 12.94
CA ASP A 13 -21.62 -1.01 11.73
C ASP A 13 -20.44 -0.91 10.74
N ALA A 14 -19.23 -0.65 11.23
CA ALA A 14 -18.03 -0.58 10.40
C ALA A 14 -17.68 -1.95 9.79
N VAL A 15 -17.82 -3.03 10.58
CA VAL A 15 -17.61 -4.40 10.10
C VAL A 15 -18.63 -4.78 9.03
N GLU A 16 -19.91 -4.43 9.23
CA GLU A 16 -20.95 -4.69 8.23
C GLU A 16 -20.71 -3.90 6.94
N ALA A 17 -20.30 -2.63 7.04
CA ALA A 17 -19.94 -1.81 5.89
C ALA A 17 -18.75 -2.40 5.12
N ALA A 18 -17.69 -2.85 5.83
CA ALA A 18 -16.53 -3.47 5.20
C ALA A 18 -16.86 -4.81 4.52
N ILE A 19 -17.75 -5.61 5.12
CA ILE A 19 -18.25 -6.86 4.49
C ILE A 19 -18.99 -6.53 3.19
N ARG A 20 -19.86 -5.52 3.22
CA ARG A 20 -20.60 -5.08 2.03
C ARG A 20 -19.68 -4.60 0.92
N GLU A 21 -18.70 -3.76 1.26
CA GLU A 21 -17.69 -3.27 0.30
C GLU A 21 -16.89 -4.43 -0.32
N ALA A 22 -16.47 -5.42 0.48
CA ALA A 22 -15.75 -6.59 -0.02
C ALA A 22 -16.62 -7.46 -0.97
N LEU A 23 -17.91 -7.59 -0.67
CA LEU A 23 -18.87 -8.32 -1.51
C LEU A 23 -19.12 -7.58 -2.82
N ASP A 24 -19.31 -6.26 -2.77
CA ASP A 24 -19.52 -5.42 -3.95
C ASP A 24 -18.28 -5.42 -4.87
N ALA A 25 -17.08 -5.54 -4.30
CA ALA A 25 -15.83 -5.70 -5.04
C ALA A 25 -15.60 -7.12 -5.58
N GLY A 26 -16.48 -8.09 -5.27
CA GLY A 26 -16.35 -9.49 -5.69
C GLY A 26 -15.18 -10.24 -5.03
N ALA A 27 -14.63 -9.71 -3.93
CA ALA A 27 -13.43 -10.21 -3.27
C ALA A 27 -13.68 -10.46 -1.77
N ALA A 28 -14.69 -11.28 -1.45
CA ALA A 28 -15.05 -11.58 -0.08
C ALA A 28 -14.10 -12.60 0.58
N SER A 29 -13.05 -12.08 1.22
CA SER A 29 -12.18 -12.84 2.12
C SER A 29 -12.00 -12.10 3.45
N ASP A 30 -11.63 -12.81 4.50
CA ASP A 30 -11.34 -12.20 5.80
C ASP A 30 -10.16 -11.21 5.70
N GLU A 31 -9.14 -11.51 4.92
CA GLU A 31 -8.02 -10.61 4.59
C GLU A 31 -8.51 -9.29 3.99
N VAL A 32 -9.40 -9.33 2.99
CA VAL A 32 -9.92 -8.12 2.32
C VAL A 32 -10.78 -7.30 3.27
N ILE A 33 -11.67 -7.95 4.03
CA ILE A 33 -12.53 -7.26 5.01
C ILE A 33 -11.67 -6.55 6.07
N LEU A 34 -10.64 -7.23 6.59
CA LEU A 34 -9.73 -6.64 7.57
C LEU A 34 -8.88 -5.50 6.98
N ASN A 35 -8.54 -5.57 5.69
CA ASN A 35 -7.84 -4.50 4.99
C ASN A 35 -8.73 -3.26 4.82
N ILE A 36 -10.00 -3.44 4.45
CA ILE A 36 -10.97 -2.34 4.37
C ILE A 36 -11.15 -1.67 5.74
N LEU A 37 -11.31 -2.47 6.81
CA LEU A 37 -11.36 -1.95 8.18
C LEU A 37 -10.08 -1.18 8.56
N ALA A 38 -8.90 -1.65 8.10
CA ALA A 38 -7.66 -0.91 8.31
C ALA A 38 -7.67 0.46 7.64
N ARG A 39 -8.22 0.55 6.43
CA ARG A 39 -8.39 1.83 5.72
C ARG A 39 -9.39 2.75 6.42
N TYR A 40 -10.45 2.22 7.04
CA TYR A 40 -11.39 3.05 7.82
C TYR A 40 -10.73 3.69 9.06
N ARG A 41 -9.76 3.02 9.67
CA ARG A 41 -8.98 3.54 10.81
C ARG A 41 -7.89 4.52 10.39
N GLU A 42 -7.54 4.53 9.11
CA GLU A 42 -6.45 5.35 8.61
C GLU A 42 -6.80 6.83 8.83
N PRO A 43 -5.91 7.61 9.48
CA PRO A 43 -6.17 9.02 9.70
C PRO A 43 -6.33 9.73 8.35
N ALA A 44 -7.08 10.83 8.37
CA ALA A 44 -7.21 11.67 7.18
C ALA A 44 -5.82 11.99 6.62
N THR A 45 -5.67 11.81 5.31
CA THR A 45 -4.39 12.04 4.63
C THR A 45 -3.89 13.45 4.96
N ASP A 46 -2.61 13.53 5.31
CA ASP A 46 -1.96 14.83 5.52
C ASP A 46 -2.16 15.72 4.30
N ARG A 47 -2.19 17.03 4.55
CA ARG A 47 -2.28 18.01 3.46
C ARG A 47 -1.16 17.71 2.45
N PRO A 48 -1.48 17.60 1.14
CA PRO A 48 -0.45 17.39 0.13
C PRO A 48 0.60 18.49 0.21
N LEU A 49 1.87 18.08 0.15
CA LEU A 49 3.00 19.00 0.15
C LEU A 49 2.90 19.91 -1.08
N ASP A 50 3.20 21.19 -0.87
CA ASP A 50 3.40 22.11 -1.99
C ASP A 50 4.74 21.77 -2.66
N VAL A 51 4.67 21.01 -3.74
CA VAL A 51 5.84 20.55 -4.49
C VAL A 51 6.19 21.55 -5.57
N VAL A 52 7.47 21.93 -5.64
CA VAL A 52 7.98 22.79 -6.70
C VAL A 52 7.95 22.01 -8.03
N VAL A 53 7.04 22.39 -8.93
CA VAL A 53 6.76 21.68 -10.19
C VAL A 53 7.78 21.91 -11.32
N ASP A 54 8.82 22.71 -11.12
CA ASP A 54 9.84 23.03 -12.15
C ASP A 54 11.28 22.78 -11.65
N LEU A 55 11.47 21.84 -10.74
CA LEU A 55 12.82 21.40 -10.36
C LEU A 55 13.46 20.66 -11.55
N LYS A 56 14.55 21.23 -12.06
CA LYS A 56 15.38 20.61 -13.10
C LYS A 56 16.61 19.99 -12.47
N LEU A 57 16.86 18.73 -12.77
CA LEU A 57 18.09 18.06 -12.37
C LEU A 57 19.26 18.70 -13.12
N SER A 58 20.28 19.15 -12.38
CA SER A 58 21.54 19.59 -12.99
C SER A 58 22.23 18.47 -13.77
N HIS A 59 22.02 17.22 -13.37
CA HIS A 59 22.60 16.03 -14.00
C HIS A 59 21.47 15.04 -14.31
N PRO A 60 21.27 14.65 -15.58
CA PRO A 60 20.26 13.68 -15.93
C PRO A 60 20.59 12.32 -15.29
N PRO A 61 19.57 11.51 -14.93
CA PRO A 61 19.82 10.17 -14.43
C PRO A 61 20.50 9.33 -15.53
N ILE A 62 21.68 8.80 -15.22
CA ILE A 62 22.39 7.88 -16.09
C ILE A 62 22.14 6.46 -15.56
N ALA A 63 21.56 5.61 -16.39
CA ALA A 63 21.40 4.19 -16.08
C ALA A 63 22.76 3.49 -16.30
N ASP A 64 23.62 3.51 -15.29
CA ASP A 64 24.89 2.79 -15.30
C ASP A 64 24.73 1.39 -14.68
N CYS A 65 24.28 0.44 -15.50
CA CYS A 65 24.14 -0.97 -15.11
C CYS A 65 25.49 -1.62 -14.81
N ALA A 66 26.56 -1.19 -15.49
CA ALA A 66 27.90 -1.74 -15.30
C ALA A 66 28.39 -1.52 -13.86
N ARG A 67 28.01 -0.40 -13.23
CA ARG A 67 28.28 -0.15 -11.81
C ARG A 67 27.68 -1.25 -10.91
N TYR A 68 26.48 -1.75 -11.22
CA TYR A 68 25.86 -2.84 -10.45
C TYR A 68 26.51 -4.20 -10.76
N ASP A 69 26.97 -4.41 -11.98
CA ASP A 69 27.66 -5.64 -12.39
C ASP A 69 28.96 -5.86 -11.60
N THR A 70 29.65 -4.78 -11.22
CA THR A 70 30.85 -4.88 -10.37
C THR A 70 30.57 -5.42 -8.96
N VAL A 71 29.35 -5.21 -8.44
CA VAL A 71 28.93 -5.68 -7.10
C VAL A 71 28.31 -7.08 -7.16
N ARG A 72 27.77 -7.46 -8.31
CA ARG A 72 27.07 -8.73 -8.54
C ARG A 72 27.99 -9.97 -8.52
N GLY A 73 29.31 -9.79 -8.59
CA GLY A 73 30.26 -10.90 -8.62
C GLY A 73 30.13 -11.76 -9.90
N LEU A 74 31.05 -12.71 -10.09
CA LEU A 74 31.10 -13.57 -11.28
C LEU A 74 29.91 -14.54 -11.41
N ASP A 75 29.09 -14.70 -10.37
CA ASP A 75 27.98 -15.65 -10.33
C ASP A 75 26.65 -15.08 -10.85
N ALA A 76 26.60 -13.80 -11.23
CA ALA A 76 25.36 -13.16 -11.67
C ALA A 76 24.95 -13.47 -13.12
N ALA A 77 25.73 -14.27 -13.84
CA ALA A 77 25.49 -14.68 -15.23
C ALA A 77 25.21 -16.19 -15.40
N ALA A 78 24.87 -16.91 -14.30
CA ALA A 78 24.43 -18.30 -14.34
C ALA A 78 22.89 -18.41 -14.34
#